data_AF-A0A2V3Y8Z4-F1
#
_entry.id   AF-A0A2V3Y8Z4-F1
#
_cell.length_a   1.000
_cell.length_b   1.000
_cell.length_c   1.000
_cell.angle_alpha   90.00
_cell.angle_beta   90.00
_cell.angle_gamma   90.00
#
_symmetry.space_group_name_H-M   'P 1'
#
loop_
_entity.id
_entity.type
_entity.pdbx_description
1 polymer ?
#
loop_
_entity_poly.entity_id
_entity_poly.type
_entity_poly.pdbx_seq_one_letter_code
_entity_poly.pdbx_strand_id
1 'polypeptide(L)'
;MDYTMEELLPVVGKLTEKYTSLSSTSVTYETAQQLMGAVLYCLREAEYEAVKTGKNSVATASDTDLWRFYQQGYEVVLEKTARAKKVYDQIIANFRSFGNRCYEDTVIKGMPEFFVHYDARFRPQDHLLTLDYPILRPVGKRKGIDAIYFYLSCVLLEQRFLGKFPEAYGKAVLEHYHGDYEDLVLNVASVIMRNLVIHMMMGKKLSGDTVTADDTERFCSRVKNCEPQKLEESIIQLMEQLAGGPEGDRAMLSYLSCDRKDFAAELRNAAEYGCMDRLIVY
;
A
#
# COMPACT_ATOMS: atom_id res chain seq x y z
N MET A 1 -17.52 -17.98 -8.47
CA MET A 1 -18.50 -18.44 -9.49
C MET A 1 -19.14 -17.21 -10.11
N ASP A 2 -19.73 -17.31 -11.30
CA ASP A 2 -20.60 -16.25 -11.81
C ASP A 2 -22.03 -16.51 -11.32
N TYR A 3 -22.43 -15.80 -10.27
CA TYR A 3 -23.79 -15.84 -9.75
C TYR A 3 -24.71 -15.00 -10.64
N THR A 4 -25.90 -15.50 -10.94
CA THR A 4 -26.94 -14.70 -11.60
C THR A 4 -27.58 -13.75 -10.58
N MET A 5 -28.16 -12.64 -11.07
CA MET A 5 -28.88 -11.71 -10.19
C MET A 5 -30.05 -12.40 -9.46
N GLU A 6 -30.77 -13.29 -10.15
CA GLU A 6 -31.93 -14.00 -9.60
C GLU A 6 -31.57 -14.88 -8.39
N GLU A 7 -30.44 -15.58 -8.45
CA GLU A 7 -29.92 -16.41 -7.34
C GLU A 7 -29.56 -15.57 -6.10
N LEU A 8 -29.19 -14.31 -6.28
CA LEU A 8 -28.76 -13.44 -5.17
C LEU A 8 -29.91 -12.65 -4.54
N LEU A 9 -31.05 -12.50 -5.22
CA LEU A 9 -32.21 -11.76 -4.70
C LEU A 9 -32.69 -12.27 -3.33
N PRO A 10 -32.79 -13.59 -3.06
CA PRO A 10 -33.19 -14.08 -1.73
C PRO A 10 -32.21 -13.66 -0.61
N VAL A 11 -30.91 -13.63 -0.91
CA VAL A 11 -29.87 -13.21 0.04
C VAL A 11 -29.95 -11.71 0.30
N VAL A 12 -30.14 -10.92 -0.76
CA VAL A 12 -30.35 -9.46 -0.65
C VAL A 12 -31.63 -9.14 0.11
N GLY A 13 -32.71 -9.90 -0.08
CA GLY A 13 -33.96 -9.76 0.68
C GLY A 13 -33.73 -9.95 2.18
N LYS A 14 -33.05 -11.02 2.58
CA LYS A 14 -32.67 -11.27 3.98
C LYS A 14 -31.77 -10.18 4.55
N LEU A 15 -30.85 -9.64 3.73
CA LEU A 15 -29.98 -8.53 4.16
C LEU A 15 -30.77 -7.21 4.29
N THR A 16 -31.77 -6.99 3.43
CA THR A 16 -32.68 -5.84 3.45
C THR A 16 -33.56 -5.84 4.70
N GLU A 17 -34.09 -6.99 5.08
CA GLU A 17 -34.82 -7.18 6.34
C GLU A 17 -33.96 -6.77 7.55
N LYS A 18 -32.68 -7.15 7.55
CA LYS A 18 -31.73 -6.74 8.60
C LYS A 18 -31.41 -5.24 8.55
N TYR A 19 -31.27 -4.67 7.35
CA TYR A 19 -30.98 -3.26 7.15
C TYR A 19 -32.12 -2.36 7.67
N THR A 20 -33.36 -2.74 7.36
CA THR A 20 -34.57 -2.02 7.79
C THR A 20 -35.00 -2.34 9.22
N SER A 21 -34.28 -3.22 9.93
CA SER A 21 -34.72 -3.73 11.23
C SER A 21 -36.17 -4.29 11.20
N LEU A 22 -36.55 -4.91 10.09
CA LEU A 22 -37.91 -5.42 9.80
C LEU A 22 -39.02 -4.34 9.80
N SER A 23 -38.68 -3.05 9.78
CA SER A 23 -39.66 -1.97 9.85
C SER A 23 -40.24 -1.59 8.48
N SER A 24 -39.64 -2.07 7.38
CA SER A 24 -40.08 -1.81 6.02
C SER A 24 -39.76 -2.99 5.11
N THR A 25 -40.67 -3.29 4.18
CA THR A 25 -40.48 -4.30 3.13
C THR A 25 -39.88 -3.70 1.84
N SER A 26 -39.61 -2.40 1.81
CA SER A 26 -39.07 -1.70 0.64
C SER A 26 -37.91 -0.79 1.00
N VAL A 27 -36.97 -0.68 0.06
CA VAL A 27 -35.79 0.21 0.10
C VAL A 27 -35.64 0.88 -1.26
N THR A 28 -34.86 1.96 -1.33
CA THR A 28 -34.58 2.61 -2.62
C THR A 28 -33.72 1.71 -3.51
N TYR A 29 -33.72 2.02 -4.81
CA TYR A 29 -32.89 1.28 -5.77
C TYR A 29 -31.40 1.35 -5.41
N GLU A 30 -30.92 2.51 -4.95
CA GLU A 30 -29.54 2.73 -4.54
C GLU A 30 -29.18 1.85 -3.34
N THR A 31 -30.06 1.76 -2.34
CA THR A 31 -29.87 0.87 -1.19
C THR A 31 -29.85 -0.60 -1.63
N ALA A 32 -30.77 -1.02 -2.50
CA ALA A 32 -30.78 -2.39 -3.02
C ALA A 32 -29.48 -2.73 -3.77
N GLN A 33 -28.98 -1.81 -4.61
CA GLN A 33 -27.71 -1.98 -5.33
C GLN A 33 -26.50 -2.04 -4.37
N GLN A 34 -26.49 -1.21 -3.33
CA GLN A 34 -25.45 -1.23 -2.30
C GLN A 34 -25.45 -2.55 -1.51
N LEU A 35 -26.62 -3.07 -1.13
CA LEU A 35 -26.76 -4.36 -0.45
C LEU A 35 -26.38 -5.54 -1.37
N MET A 36 -26.72 -5.48 -2.66
CA MET A 36 -26.23 -6.45 -3.65
C MET A 36 -24.69 -6.44 -3.72
N GLY A 37 -24.08 -5.24 -3.71
CA GLY A 37 -22.63 -5.08 -3.65
C GLY A 37 -22.01 -5.75 -2.41
N ALA A 38 -22.68 -5.64 -1.25
CA ALA A 38 -22.26 -6.27 -0.01
C ALA A 38 -22.31 -7.80 -0.09
N VAL A 39 -23.41 -8.34 -0.62
CA VAL A 39 -23.58 -9.79 -0.83
C VAL A 39 -22.46 -10.33 -1.71
N LEU A 40 -22.25 -9.70 -2.88
CA LEU A 40 -21.19 -10.09 -3.81
C LEU A 40 -19.78 -10.02 -3.20
N TYR A 41 -19.53 -9.01 -2.36
CA TYR A 41 -18.25 -8.88 -1.67
C TYR A 41 -18.04 -10.05 -0.71
N CYS A 42 -18.98 -10.31 0.19
CA CYS A 42 -18.86 -11.40 1.17
C CYS A 42 -18.80 -12.77 0.50
N LEU A 43 -19.57 -13.02 -0.56
CA LEU A 43 -19.48 -14.30 -1.29
C LEU A 43 -18.08 -14.54 -1.86
N ARG A 44 -17.46 -13.53 -2.49
CA ARG A 44 -16.07 -13.64 -2.97
C ARG A 44 -15.07 -13.90 -1.84
N GLU A 45 -15.28 -13.28 -0.69
CA GLU A 45 -14.44 -13.49 0.49
C GLU A 45 -14.53 -14.93 1.02
N ALA A 46 -15.75 -15.48 1.08
CA ALA A 46 -15.97 -16.87 1.45
C ALA A 46 -15.32 -17.84 0.45
N GLU A 47 -15.48 -17.58 -0.85
CA GLU A 47 -14.87 -18.37 -1.92
C GLU A 47 -13.33 -18.36 -1.81
N TYR A 48 -12.74 -17.18 -1.60
CA TYR A 48 -11.29 -17.04 -1.48
C TYR A 48 -10.74 -17.84 -0.29
N GLU A 49 -11.37 -17.75 0.87
CA GLU A 49 -10.94 -18.53 2.05
C GLU A 49 -11.23 -20.03 1.90
N ALA A 50 -12.29 -20.44 1.21
CA ALA A 50 -12.55 -21.85 0.91
C ALA A 50 -11.44 -22.45 0.02
N VAL A 51 -11.05 -21.75 -1.05
CA VAL A 51 -9.95 -22.16 -1.93
C VAL A 51 -8.64 -22.25 -1.17
N LYS A 52 -8.33 -21.24 -0.35
CA LYS A 52 -7.11 -21.18 0.45
C LYS A 52 -7.02 -22.30 1.49
N THR A 53 -8.15 -22.75 2.03
CA THR A 53 -8.22 -23.84 3.03
C THR A 53 -8.42 -25.22 2.42
N GLY A 54 -8.44 -25.34 1.09
CA GLY A 54 -8.60 -26.61 0.38
C GLY A 54 -10.01 -27.22 0.51
N LYS A 55 -11.01 -26.41 0.89
CA LYS A 55 -12.41 -26.84 0.91
C LYS A 55 -12.99 -26.70 -0.50
N ASN A 56 -13.39 -27.81 -1.11
CA ASN A 56 -14.01 -27.80 -2.44
C ASN A 56 -15.25 -26.89 -2.46
N SER A 57 -15.32 -26.00 -3.46
CA SER A 57 -16.48 -25.17 -3.73
C SER A 57 -17.64 -26.04 -4.24
N VAL A 58 -18.80 -25.92 -3.58
CA VAL A 58 -19.99 -26.72 -3.92
C VAL A 58 -20.71 -26.06 -5.08
N ALA A 59 -20.53 -26.61 -6.29
CA ALA A 59 -21.27 -26.21 -7.48
C ALA A 59 -22.70 -26.78 -7.40
N THR A 60 -23.62 -26.02 -6.79
CA THR A 60 -25.11 -26.08 -6.78
C THR A 60 -25.61 -25.70 -5.39
N ALA A 61 -25.59 -24.41 -5.07
CA ALA A 61 -26.01 -23.91 -3.77
C ALA A 61 -27.49 -23.57 -3.78
N SER A 62 -28.27 -24.14 -2.85
CA SER A 62 -29.64 -23.67 -2.58
C SER A 62 -29.64 -22.26 -1.96
N ASP A 63 -30.79 -21.58 -1.89
CA ASP A 63 -30.93 -20.29 -1.20
C ASP A 63 -30.42 -20.31 0.27
N THR A 64 -30.60 -21.46 0.93
CA THR A 64 -30.11 -21.69 2.30
C THR A 64 -28.58 -21.78 2.32
N ASP A 65 -27.98 -22.36 1.29
CA ASP A 65 -26.53 -22.44 1.15
C ASP A 65 -25.92 -21.07 0.83
N LEU A 66 -26.52 -20.29 -0.07
CA LEU A 66 -26.02 -18.95 -0.43
C LEU A 66 -26.06 -17.97 0.74
N TRP A 67 -27.13 -17.98 1.53
CA TRP A 67 -27.19 -17.18 2.75
C TRP A 67 -26.09 -17.59 3.76
N ARG A 68 -25.84 -18.90 3.92
CA ARG A 68 -24.75 -19.39 4.77
C ARG A 68 -23.37 -18.98 4.24
N PHE A 69 -23.15 -19.03 2.93
CA PHE A 69 -21.91 -18.55 2.31
C PHE A 69 -21.72 -17.04 2.51
N TYR A 70 -22.78 -16.25 2.37
CA TYR A 70 -22.72 -14.82 2.71
C TYR A 70 -22.30 -14.60 4.16
N GLN A 71 -22.88 -15.33 5.11
CA GLN A 71 -22.53 -15.23 6.53
C GLN A 71 -21.06 -15.60 6.80
N GLN A 72 -20.57 -16.68 6.19
CA GLN A 72 -19.15 -17.05 6.26
C GLN A 72 -18.25 -15.95 5.70
N GLY A 73 -18.63 -15.37 4.56
CA GLY A 73 -17.93 -14.25 3.96
C GLY A 73 -17.90 -13.02 4.86
N TYR A 74 -19.01 -12.70 5.50
CA TYR A 74 -19.10 -11.62 6.47
C TYR A 74 -18.15 -11.85 7.67
N GLU A 75 -18.07 -13.07 8.20
CA GLU A 75 -17.12 -13.43 9.25
C GLU A 75 -15.66 -13.24 8.78
N VAL A 76 -15.33 -13.64 7.55
CA VAL A 76 -14.02 -13.40 6.94
C VAL A 76 -13.69 -11.91 6.86
N VAL A 77 -14.65 -11.06 6.45
CA VAL A 77 -14.47 -9.60 6.42
C VAL A 77 -14.18 -9.04 7.81
N LEU A 78 -14.90 -9.51 8.84
CA LEU A 78 -14.64 -9.10 10.23
C LEU A 78 -13.24 -9.50 10.68
N GLU A 79 -12.80 -10.72 10.37
CA GLU A 79 -11.45 -11.18 10.68
C GLU A 79 -10.38 -10.35 9.98
N LYS A 80 -10.54 -10.09 8.68
CA LYS A 80 -9.64 -9.23 7.91
C LYS A 80 -9.59 -7.81 8.50
N THR A 81 -10.72 -7.30 8.96
CA THR A 81 -10.81 -5.98 9.61
C THR A 81 -10.02 -5.96 10.91
N ALA A 82 -10.18 -6.97 11.75
CA ALA A 82 -9.40 -7.10 12.98
C ALA A 82 -7.90 -7.24 12.70
N ARG A 83 -7.50 -7.98 11.65
CA ARG A 83 -6.10 -8.09 11.23
C ARG A 83 -5.55 -6.76 10.73
N ALA A 84 -6.29 -6.02 9.91
CA ALA A 84 -5.90 -4.69 9.45
C ALA A 84 -5.72 -3.72 10.61
N LYS A 85 -6.63 -3.74 11.58
CA LYS A 85 -6.50 -2.93 12.80
C LYS A 85 -5.23 -3.28 13.58
N LYS A 86 -4.88 -4.57 13.73
CA LYS A 86 -3.63 -4.98 14.38
C LYS A 86 -2.40 -4.44 13.65
N VAL A 87 -2.39 -4.43 12.31
CA VAL A 87 -1.31 -3.84 11.52
C VAL A 87 -1.25 -2.33 11.76
N TYR A 88 -2.39 -1.65 11.78
CA TYR A 88 -2.46 -0.22 12.11
C TYR A 88 -1.91 0.09 13.52
N ASP A 89 -2.30 -0.69 14.52
CA ASP A 89 -1.83 -0.54 15.90
C ASP A 89 -0.29 -0.73 15.99
N GLN A 90 0.31 -1.55 15.12
CA GLN A 90 1.78 -1.68 15.02
C GLN A 90 2.43 -0.45 14.36
N ILE A 91 1.81 0.11 13.32
CA ILE A 91 2.29 1.30 12.63
C ILE A 91 2.30 2.49 13.60
N ILE A 92 1.19 2.73 14.27
CA ILE A 92 1.00 3.94 15.08
C ILE A 92 1.92 3.98 16.31
N ALA A 93 2.36 2.81 16.80
CA ALA A 93 3.22 2.71 17.98
C ALA A 93 4.55 3.46 17.84
N ASN A 94 5.11 3.54 16.64
CA ASN A 94 6.37 4.24 16.36
C ASN A 94 6.31 5.00 15.02
N PHE A 95 5.13 5.53 14.67
CA PHE A 95 4.92 6.19 13.39
C PHE A 95 5.80 7.44 13.24
N ARG A 96 6.39 7.61 12.06
CA ARG A 96 7.18 8.78 11.67
C ARG A 96 6.73 9.26 10.29
N SER A 97 6.16 10.47 10.25
CA SER A 97 5.81 11.15 9.00
C SER A 97 6.99 11.89 8.37
N PHE A 98 8.06 12.12 9.15
CA PHE A 98 9.17 13.00 8.78
C PHE A 98 8.70 14.39 8.34
N GLY A 99 7.57 14.88 8.87
CA GLY A 99 7.02 16.21 8.52
C GLY A 99 6.11 16.23 7.29
N ASN A 100 5.97 15.12 6.54
CA ASN A 100 5.05 15.09 5.41
C ASN A 100 3.58 15.03 5.87
N ARG A 101 2.82 16.09 5.57
CA ARG A 101 1.44 16.27 6.02
C ARG A 101 0.49 15.28 5.37
N CYS A 102 0.69 14.96 4.09
CA CYS A 102 -0.14 13.96 3.40
C CYS A 102 -0.02 12.58 4.06
N TYR A 103 1.20 12.17 4.43
CA TYR A 103 1.45 10.93 5.14
C TYR A 103 0.81 10.94 6.54
N GLU A 104 1.00 12.02 7.27
CA GLU A 104 0.43 12.20 8.61
C GLU A 104 -1.10 12.20 8.58
N ASP A 105 -1.72 13.00 7.72
CA ASP A 105 -3.18 13.08 7.61
C ASP A 105 -3.79 11.74 7.21
N THR A 106 -3.19 11.04 6.25
CA THR A 106 -3.71 9.74 5.82
C THR A 106 -3.66 8.71 6.96
N VAL A 107 -2.55 8.64 7.71
CA VAL A 107 -2.33 7.59 8.72
C VAL A 107 -2.88 7.96 10.11
N ILE A 108 -2.71 9.20 10.55
CA ILE A 108 -3.11 9.67 11.88
C ILE A 108 -4.58 10.07 11.91
N LYS A 109 -5.10 10.68 10.84
CA LYS A 109 -6.49 11.17 10.80
C LYS A 109 -7.39 10.23 10.02
N GLY A 110 -7.01 9.86 8.80
CA GLY A 110 -7.84 9.04 7.91
C GLY A 110 -8.07 7.62 8.42
N MET A 111 -7.01 6.90 8.79
CA MET A 111 -7.13 5.48 9.17
C MET A 111 -8.02 5.23 10.40
N PRO A 112 -7.95 6.00 11.51
CA PRO A 112 -8.88 5.83 12.62
C PRO A 112 -10.33 6.00 12.21
N GLU A 113 -10.65 7.05 11.44
CA GLU A 113 -12.01 7.33 10.96
C GLU A 113 -12.54 6.20 10.09
N PHE A 114 -11.71 5.59 9.25
CA PHE A 114 -12.08 4.38 8.53
C PHE A 114 -12.53 3.26 9.47
N PHE A 115 -11.74 2.92 10.51
CA PHE A 115 -12.11 1.83 11.42
C PHE A 115 -13.36 2.12 12.25
N VAL A 116 -13.68 3.39 12.50
CA VAL A 116 -14.91 3.81 13.18
C VAL A 116 -16.13 3.67 12.28
N HIS A 117 -16.00 4.04 11.00
CA HIS A 117 -17.13 4.14 10.08
C HIS A 117 -17.29 2.95 9.13
N TYR A 118 -16.32 2.04 9.07
CA TYR A 118 -16.38 0.89 8.17
C TYR A 118 -17.49 -0.08 8.55
N ASP A 119 -18.47 -0.23 7.66
CA ASP A 119 -19.59 -1.14 7.82
C ASP A 119 -19.34 -2.46 7.06
N ALA A 120 -18.74 -3.42 7.75
CA ALA A 120 -18.48 -4.75 7.21
C ALA A 120 -19.74 -5.53 6.81
N ARG A 121 -20.93 -5.15 7.29
CA ARG A 121 -22.16 -5.92 7.05
C ARG A 121 -22.90 -5.41 5.83
N PHE A 122 -23.14 -4.11 5.77
CA PHE A 122 -23.96 -3.52 4.73
C PHE A 122 -23.11 -2.85 3.65
N ARG A 123 -21.89 -2.39 3.94
CA ARG A 123 -21.03 -1.71 2.96
C ARG A 123 -19.59 -2.24 2.95
N PRO A 124 -19.35 -3.57 2.97
CA PRO A 124 -18.00 -4.13 3.06
C PRO A 124 -17.09 -3.74 1.88
N GLN A 125 -17.66 -3.41 0.72
CA GLN A 125 -16.94 -2.96 -0.47
C GLN A 125 -16.39 -1.53 -0.39
N ASP A 126 -16.90 -0.71 0.54
CA ASP A 126 -16.54 0.70 0.63
C ASP A 126 -15.35 0.88 1.57
N HIS A 127 -14.24 1.41 1.06
CA HIS A 127 -13.04 1.67 1.86
C HIS A 127 -12.97 3.09 2.42
N LEU A 128 -13.93 3.96 2.07
CA LEU A 128 -14.21 5.30 2.64
C LEU A 128 -13.09 6.35 2.60
N LEU A 129 -11.86 5.97 2.27
CA LEU A 129 -10.68 6.83 2.21
C LEU A 129 -10.16 6.96 0.78
N THR A 130 -9.67 8.14 0.43
CA THR A 130 -9.00 8.41 -0.84
C THR A 130 -7.58 7.85 -0.90
N LEU A 131 -6.99 7.53 0.27
CA LEU A 131 -5.61 7.02 0.40
C LEU A 131 -4.60 7.96 -0.27
N ASP A 132 -4.64 9.24 0.12
CA ASP A 132 -3.91 10.32 -0.56
C ASP A 132 -2.39 10.13 -0.54
N TYR A 133 -1.83 9.57 0.54
CA TYR A 133 -0.40 9.26 0.60
C TYR A 133 -0.05 8.08 -0.33
N PRO A 134 0.82 8.29 -1.34
CA PRO A 134 1.12 7.28 -2.35
C PRO A 134 2.07 6.21 -1.79
N ILE A 135 1.75 4.94 -2.04
CA ILE A 135 2.62 3.79 -1.75
C ILE A 135 3.32 3.32 -3.03
N LEU A 136 4.53 2.75 -2.92
CA LEU A 136 5.32 2.26 -4.07
C LEU A 136 4.60 1.19 -4.89
N ARG A 137 3.73 0.41 -4.24
CA ARG A 137 2.97 -0.67 -4.86
C ARG A 137 1.49 -0.27 -4.93
N PRO A 138 0.93 0.01 -6.13
CA PRO A 138 -0.45 0.45 -6.24
C PRO A 138 -1.45 -0.54 -5.63
N VAL A 139 -2.48 0.00 -4.95
CA VAL A 139 -3.59 -0.79 -4.37
C VAL A 139 -4.34 -1.58 -5.46
N GLY A 140 -4.39 -1.05 -6.68
CA GLY A 140 -4.99 -1.69 -7.84
C GLY A 140 -6.51 -1.76 -7.74
N LYS A 141 -7.11 -2.91 -8.07
CA LYS A 141 -8.57 -3.12 -8.08
C LYS A 141 -9.15 -3.55 -6.72
N ARG A 142 -8.33 -3.58 -5.66
CA ARG A 142 -8.79 -3.95 -4.32
C ARG A 142 -9.80 -2.92 -3.82
N LYS A 143 -10.74 -3.38 -3.00
CA LYS A 143 -11.82 -2.57 -2.41
C LYS A 143 -11.98 -2.94 -0.94
N GLY A 144 -12.81 -2.19 -0.23
CA GLY A 144 -13.16 -2.48 1.15
C GLY A 144 -11.93 -2.71 2.04
N ILE A 145 -12.04 -3.70 2.91
CA ILE A 145 -10.96 -4.02 3.85
C ILE A 145 -9.71 -4.58 3.17
N ASP A 146 -9.82 -5.20 1.99
CA ASP A 146 -8.64 -5.72 1.28
C ASP A 146 -7.75 -4.60 0.74
N ALA A 147 -8.36 -3.47 0.33
CA ALA A 147 -7.61 -2.28 -0.06
C ALA A 147 -6.84 -1.71 1.15
N ILE A 148 -7.53 -1.53 2.27
CA ILE A 148 -6.95 -0.96 3.49
C ILE A 148 -5.88 -1.87 4.09
N TYR A 149 -6.13 -3.18 4.17
CA TYR A 149 -5.14 -4.13 4.68
C TYR A 149 -3.87 -4.15 3.84
N PHE A 150 -4.01 -4.15 2.50
CA PHE A 150 -2.88 -4.10 1.59
C PHE A 150 -2.09 -2.79 1.71
N TYR A 151 -2.82 -1.67 1.80
CA TYR A 151 -2.23 -0.35 1.99
C TYR A 151 -1.41 -0.27 3.29
N LEU A 152 -2.02 -0.64 4.42
CA LEU A 152 -1.35 -0.68 5.72
C LEU A 152 -0.17 -1.65 5.73
N SER A 153 -0.25 -2.78 5.02
CA SER A 153 0.90 -3.70 4.89
C SER A 153 2.09 -3.04 4.19
N CYS A 154 1.84 -2.19 3.19
CA CYS A 154 2.89 -1.41 2.52
C CYS A 154 3.45 -0.32 3.45
N VAL A 155 2.57 0.45 4.12
CA VAL A 155 2.97 1.46 5.11
C VAL A 155 3.78 0.85 6.25
N LEU A 156 3.45 -0.35 6.73
CA LEU A 156 4.22 -1.04 7.76
C LEU A 156 5.66 -1.36 7.27
N LEU A 157 5.83 -1.77 6.02
CA LEU A 157 7.16 -1.97 5.44
C LEU A 157 7.93 -0.65 5.37
N GLU A 158 7.29 0.43 4.94
CA GLU A 158 7.89 1.76 4.94
C GLU A 158 8.35 2.18 6.34
N GLN A 159 7.47 2.09 7.34
CA GLN A 159 7.79 2.49 8.71
C GLN A 159 8.91 1.63 9.31
N ARG A 160 8.99 0.34 8.97
CA ARG A 160 10.11 -0.52 9.36
C ARG A 160 11.43 -0.12 8.68
N PHE A 161 11.39 0.33 7.42
CA PHE A 161 12.56 0.86 6.72
C PHE A 161 12.98 2.21 7.30
N LEU A 162 12.05 3.15 7.39
CA LEU A 162 12.24 4.51 7.89
C LEU A 162 12.67 4.54 9.36
N GLY A 163 12.19 3.58 10.17
CA GLY A 163 12.55 3.44 11.58
C GLY A 163 14.05 3.22 11.83
N LYS A 164 14.82 2.81 10.80
CA LYS A 164 16.28 2.64 10.86
C LYS A 164 17.04 3.96 10.88
N PHE A 165 16.40 5.08 10.53
CA PHE A 165 17.05 6.37 10.36
C PHE A 165 16.62 7.37 11.44
N PRO A 166 17.53 8.25 11.89
CA PRO A 166 17.17 9.40 12.72
C PRO A 166 16.19 10.31 11.98
N GLU A 167 15.22 10.88 12.70
CA GLU A 167 14.22 11.76 12.10
C GLU A 167 14.84 13.00 11.44
N ALA A 168 15.84 13.60 12.10
CA ALA A 168 16.57 14.76 11.56
C ALA A 168 17.26 14.47 10.22
N TYR A 169 17.81 13.26 10.04
CA TYR A 169 18.40 12.85 8.77
C TYR A 169 17.33 12.76 7.68
N GLY A 170 16.22 12.07 7.93
CA GLY A 170 15.17 11.95 6.92
C GLY A 170 14.54 13.29 6.55
N LYS A 171 14.35 14.20 7.51
CA LYS A 171 13.87 15.57 7.23
C LYS A 171 14.85 16.36 6.36
N ALA A 172 16.14 16.34 6.70
CA ALA A 172 17.17 16.99 5.87
C ALA A 172 17.16 16.43 4.43
N VAL A 173 16.98 15.11 4.28
CA VAL A 173 16.89 14.50 2.95
C VAL A 173 15.67 15.00 2.17
N LEU A 174 14.53 15.13 2.83
CA LEU A 174 13.31 15.59 2.18
C LEU A 174 13.32 17.10 1.89
N GLU A 175 13.84 17.92 2.80
CA GLU A 175 14.00 19.38 2.64
C GLU A 175 14.88 19.73 1.44
N HIS A 176 15.97 18.99 1.26
CA HIS A 176 16.85 19.21 0.13
C HIS A 176 16.26 18.64 -1.18
N TYR A 177 15.50 17.54 -1.10
CA TYR A 177 14.74 17.06 -2.26
C TYR A 177 13.75 18.13 -2.76
N HIS A 178 13.04 18.79 -1.84
CA HIS A 178 12.19 19.93 -2.15
C HIS A 178 11.93 20.81 -0.91
N GLY A 179 12.09 22.14 -1.05
CA GLY A 179 11.92 23.07 0.07
C GLY A 179 10.54 23.00 0.75
N ASP A 180 9.48 22.76 -0.03
CA ASP A 180 8.10 22.61 0.46
C ASP A 180 7.65 21.13 0.56
N TYR A 181 8.58 20.18 0.81
CA TYR A 181 8.25 18.75 0.82
C TYR A 181 7.13 18.35 1.79
N GLU A 182 6.92 19.13 2.86
CA GLU A 182 5.88 18.87 3.87
C GLU A 182 4.48 18.81 3.23
N ASP A 183 4.26 19.62 2.18
CA ASP A 183 2.98 19.75 1.48
C ASP A 183 2.90 18.93 0.19
N LEU A 184 3.99 18.23 -0.18
CA LEU A 184 4.02 17.40 -1.38
C LEU A 184 3.35 16.04 -1.17
N VAL A 185 2.61 15.60 -2.18
CA VAL A 185 2.11 14.23 -2.29
C VAL A 185 3.23 13.37 -2.88
N LEU A 186 4.09 12.85 -2.00
CA LEU A 186 5.22 12.00 -2.36
C LEU A 186 5.31 10.79 -1.43
N ASN A 187 6.03 9.76 -1.87
CA ASN A 187 6.36 8.62 -1.02
C ASN A 187 7.66 8.90 -0.26
N VAL A 188 7.57 9.08 1.06
CA VAL A 188 8.72 9.44 1.91
C VAL A 188 9.81 8.36 1.89
N ALA A 189 9.40 7.09 1.93
CA ALA A 189 10.34 5.97 1.88
C ALA A 189 11.11 5.90 0.55
N SER A 190 10.46 6.21 -0.56
CA SER A 190 11.07 6.25 -1.89
C SER A 190 12.18 7.29 -1.96
N VAL A 191 11.90 8.54 -1.56
CA VAL A 191 12.89 9.63 -1.62
C VAL A 191 14.13 9.28 -0.79
N ILE A 192 13.92 8.84 0.46
CA ILE A 192 15.02 8.45 1.33
C ILE A 192 15.78 7.27 0.74
N MET A 193 15.10 6.20 0.31
CA MET A 193 15.72 5.01 -0.28
C MET A 193 16.56 5.35 -1.51
N ARG A 194 16.05 6.16 -2.43
CA ARG A 194 16.77 6.57 -3.65
C ARG A 194 18.04 7.33 -3.30
N ASN A 195 17.97 8.26 -2.34
CA ASN A 195 19.16 8.98 -1.87
C ASN A 195 20.22 8.00 -1.34
N LEU A 196 19.82 7.02 -0.52
CA LEU A 196 20.75 6.01 0.00
C LEU A 196 21.44 5.23 -1.12
N VAL A 197 20.66 4.76 -2.11
CA VAL A 197 21.21 3.99 -3.23
C VAL A 197 22.22 4.84 -4.01
N ILE A 198 21.94 6.12 -4.26
CA ILE A 198 22.87 7.02 -4.95
C ILE A 198 24.19 7.15 -4.18
N HIS A 199 24.13 7.44 -2.87
CA HIS A 199 25.32 7.51 -2.02
C HIS A 199 26.14 6.22 -2.04
N MET A 200 25.47 5.07 -1.95
CA MET A 200 26.13 3.76 -2.03
C MET A 200 26.77 3.53 -3.40
N MET A 201 26.13 3.94 -4.50
CA MET A 201 26.72 3.84 -5.84
C MET A 201 27.95 4.74 -6.01
N MET A 202 27.99 5.88 -5.32
CA MET A 202 29.13 6.79 -5.24
C MET A 202 30.25 6.28 -4.31
N GLY A 203 30.00 5.18 -3.58
CA GLY A 203 30.94 4.64 -2.60
C GLY A 203 31.08 5.51 -1.35
N LYS A 204 30.10 6.39 -1.10
CA LYS A 204 30.09 7.32 0.03
C LYS A 204 29.29 6.74 1.19
N LYS A 205 29.76 7.01 2.40
CA LYS A 205 29.02 6.69 3.62
C LYS A 205 28.03 7.82 3.92
N LEU A 206 26.85 7.44 4.40
CA LEU A 206 25.78 8.35 4.83
C LEU A 206 26.20 9.25 6.00
N SER A 207 27.23 8.86 6.74
CA SER A 207 27.77 9.61 7.87
C SER A 207 29.14 10.18 7.53
N GLY A 208 29.16 11.45 7.12
CA GLY A 208 30.35 12.29 7.16
C GLY A 208 31.16 12.41 5.86
N ASP A 209 30.74 11.77 4.77
CA ASP A 209 31.37 12.02 3.47
C ASP A 209 30.70 13.20 2.77
N THR A 210 31.42 14.31 2.61
CA THR A 210 30.99 15.40 1.72
C THR A 210 31.07 14.90 0.28
N VAL A 211 29.93 14.88 -0.41
CA VAL A 211 29.90 14.68 -1.86
C VAL A 211 30.48 15.94 -2.53
N THR A 212 31.52 15.80 -3.33
CA THR A 212 32.12 16.91 -4.08
C THR A 212 31.53 17.02 -5.48
N ALA A 213 31.78 18.14 -6.16
CA ALA A 213 31.41 18.29 -7.57
C ALA A 213 32.09 17.23 -8.47
N ASP A 214 33.34 16.88 -8.18
CA ASP A 214 34.09 15.83 -8.89
C ASP A 214 33.47 14.44 -8.66
N ASP A 215 33.05 14.12 -7.43
CA ASP A 215 32.32 12.88 -7.16
C ASP A 215 31.04 12.78 -7.98
N THR A 216 30.31 13.89 -8.09
CA THR A 216 29.06 13.98 -8.85
C THR A 216 29.31 13.81 -10.35
N GLU A 217 30.34 14.47 -10.90
CA GLU A 217 30.69 14.36 -12.32
C GLU A 217 31.14 12.94 -12.70
N ARG A 218 31.93 12.29 -11.85
CA ARG A 218 32.33 10.88 -12.02
C ARG A 218 31.12 9.95 -11.98
N PHE A 219 30.21 10.18 -11.04
CA PHE A 219 28.97 9.41 -10.94
C PHE A 219 28.09 9.57 -12.18
N CYS A 220 27.85 10.81 -12.63
CA CYS A 220 27.13 11.11 -13.87
C CYS A 220 27.73 10.39 -15.07
N SER A 221 29.05 10.46 -15.22
CA SER A 221 29.76 9.79 -16.33
C SER A 221 29.60 8.27 -16.27
N ARG A 222 29.65 7.67 -15.08
CA ARG A 222 29.41 6.23 -14.89
C ARG A 222 27.98 5.84 -15.23
N VAL A 223 26.98 6.62 -14.81
CA VAL A 223 25.56 6.36 -15.09
C VAL A 223 25.26 6.48 -16.59
N LYS A 224 25.77 7.52 -17.27
CA LYS A 224 25.59 7.70 -18.74
C LYS A 224 26.11 6.51 -19.55
N ASN A 225 27.28 6.02 -19.18
CA ASN A 225 27.97 4.94 -19.90
C ASN A 225 27.52 3.54 -19.46
N CYS A 226 26.61 3.42 -18.49
CA CYS A 226 26.09 2.15 -18.03
C CYS A 226 24.93 1.67 -18.93
N GLU A 227 24.89 0.38 -19.23
CA GLU A 227 23.72 -0.21 -19.89
C GLU A 227 22.51 -0.18 -18.95
N PRO A 228 21.28 0.10 -19.44
CA PRO A 228 20.09 0.20 -18.60
C PRO A 228 19.87 -1.02 -17.69
N GLN A 229 20.06 -2.22 -18.23
CA GLN A 229 19.89 -3.48 -17.48
C GLN A 229 20.92 -3.61 -16.35
N LYS A 230 22.19 -3.28 -16.60
CA LYS A 230 23.24 -3.32 -15.58
C LYS A 230 23.03 -2.28 -14.48
N LEU A 231 22.48 -1.11 -14.82
CA LEU A 231 22.10 -0.09 -13.85
C LEU A 231 20.96 -0.57 -12.96
N GLU A 232 19.91 -1.14 -13.54
CA GLU A 232 18.82 -1.76 -12.77
C GLU A 232 19.32 -2.87 -11.84
N GLU A 233 20.18 -3.76 -12.32
CA GLU A 233 20.79 -4.83 -11.52
C GLU A 233 21.60 -4.27 -10.35
N SER A 234 22.40 -3.23 -10.59
CA SER A 234 23.17 -2.55 -9.55
C SER A 234 22.26 -1.94 -8.47
N ILE A 235 21.15 -1.32 -8.89
CA ILE A 235 20.17 -0.73 -7.96
C ILE A 235 19.53 -1.82 -7.08
N ILE A 236 19.14 -2.97 -7.65
CA ILE A 236 18.55 -4.09 -6.88
C ILE A 236 19.53 -4.61 -5.84
N GLN A 237 20.79 -4.81 -6.23
CA GLN A 237 21.81 -5.33 -5.31
C GLN A 237 21.99 -4.40 -4.11
N LEU A 238 21.94 -3.09 -4.31
CA LEU A 238 22.01 -2.11 -3.23
C LEU A 238 20.72 -2.07 -2.39
N MET A 239 19.55 -2.17 -3.02
CA MET A 239 18.27 -2.31 -2.30
C MET A 239 18.22 -3.59 -1.46
N GLU A 240 18.80 -4.69 -1.94
CA GLU A 240 18.93 -5.94 -1.19
C GLU A 240 19.81 -5.76 0.04
N GLN A 241 20.93 -5.04 -0.07
CA GLN A 241 21.75 -4.68 1.08
C GLN A 241 20.96 -3.84 2.11
N LEU A 242 20.16 -2.86 1.66
CA LEU A 242 19.29 -2.07 2.54
C LEU A 242 18.18 -2.90 3.21
N ALA A 243 17.73 -3.96 2.55
CA ALA A 243 16.75 -4.91 3.07
C ALA A 243 17.34 -5.98 4.02
N GLY A 244 18.66 -5.96 4.25
CA GLY A 244 19.36 -6.89 5.15
C GLY A 244 20.16 -8.00 4.45
N GLY A 245 20.39 -7.88 3.15
CA GLY A 245 21.14 -8.86 2.35
C GLY A 245 20.32 -10.10 1.96
N PRO A 246 20.98 -11.20 1.53
CA PRO A 246 20.30 -12.40 1.01
C PRO A 246 19.40 -13.14 2.02
N GLU A 247 19.69 -13.00 3.32
CA GLU A 247 18.87 -13.53 4.43
C GLU A 247 17.90 -12.46 4.99
N GLY A 248 17.86 -11.30 4.35
CA GLY A 248 17.06 -10.16 4.75
C GLY A 248 15.57 -10.32 4.50
N ASP A 249 14.83 -9.23 4.74
CA ASP A 249 13.38 -9.23 4.60
C ASP A 249 12.98 -9.19 3.11
N ARG A 250 12.58 -10.36 2.58
CA ARG A 250 12.14 -10.48 1.18
C ARG A 250 10.92 -9.62 0.86
N ALA A 251 10.02 -9.40 1.82
CA ALA A 251 8.87 -8.54 1.62
C ALA A 251 9.31 -7.07 1.50
N MET A 252 10.29 -6.66 2.31
CA MET A 252 10.93 -5.34 2.22
C MET A 252 11.59 -5.13 0.86
N LEU A 253 12.44 -6.06 0.43
CA LEU A 253 13.12 -5.97 -0.89
C LEU A 253 12.09 -5.89 -2.01
N SER A 254 11.07 -6.75 -1.97
CA SER A 254 10.00 -6.78 -2.97
C SER A 254 9.22 -5.45 -3.03
N TYR A 255 9.09 -4.75 -1.91
CA TYR A 255 8.40 -3.47 -1.85
C TYR A 255 9.28 -2.31 -2.34
N LEU A 256 10.50 -2.19 -1.80
CA LEU A 256 11.44 -1.13 -2.19
C LEU A 256 11.87 -1.21 -3.65
N SER A 257 11.82 -2.41 -4.26
CA SER A 257 12.15 -2.59 -5.68
C SER A 257 11.01 -2.25 -6.64
N CYS A 258 9.82 -1.84 -6.15
CA CYS A 258 8.67 -1.57 -7.02
C CYS A 258 8.89 -0.40 -7.98
N ASP A 259 9.66 0.62 -7.58
CA ASP A 259 9.94 1.80 -8.40
C ASP A 259 11.30 1.74 -9.11
N ARG A 260 11.97 0.58 -9.11
CA ARG A 260 13.33 0.42 -9.66
C ARG A 260 13.49 0.94 -11.08
N LYS A 261 12.55 0.60 -11.96
CA LYS A 261 12.63 0.96 -13.39
C LYS A 261 12.53 2.46 -13.58
N ASP A 262 11.58 3.08 -12.89
CA ASP A 262 11.38 4.53 -12.92
C ASP A 262 12.59 5.24 -12.32
N PHE A 263 13.13 4.73 -11.20
CA PHE A 263 14.35 5.25 -10.60
C PHE A 263 15.57 5.15 -11.53
N ALA A 264 15.79 4.00 -12.18
CA ALA A 264 16.88 3.83 -13.13
C ALA A 264 16.75 4.78 -14.34
N ALA A 265 15.52 4.98 -14.83
CA ALA A 265 15.23 5.91 -15.92
C ALA A 265 15.48 7.37 -15.49
N GLU A 266 15.01 7.77 -14.30
CA GLU A 266 15.25 9.09 -13.73
C GLU A 266 16.74 9.37 -13.54
N LEU A 267 17.52 8.42 -13.02
CA LEU A 267 18.97 8.56 -12.87
C LEU A 267 19.67 8.80 -14.20
N ARG A 268 19.31 8.03 -15.24
CA ARG A 268 19.87 8.22 -16.58
C ARG A 268 19.51 9.58 -17.15
N ASN A 269 18.24 9.97 -17.06
CA ASN A 269 17.78 11.27 -17.53
C ASN A 269 18.50 12.41 -16.79
N ALA A 270 18.60 12.33 -15.46
CA ALA A 270 19.30 13.33 -14.66
C ALA A 270 20.78 13.42 -15.04
N ALA A 271 21.43 12.29 -15.33
CA ALA A 271 22.79 12.28 -15.83
C ALA A 271 22.87 12.98 -17.21
N GLU A 272 22.06 12.53 -18.18
CA GLU A 272 22.03 13.02 -19.56
C GLU A 272 21.85 14.53 -19.65
N TYR A 273 20.91 15.09 -18.88
CA TYR A 273 20.55 16.51 -18.92
C TYR A 273 21.23 17.38 -17.85
N GLY A 274 22.10 16.81 -17.01
CA GLY A 274 22.85 17.57 -16.01
C GLY A 274 22.01 18.05 -14.81
N CYS A 275 20.99 17.27 -14.44
CA CYS A 275 20.07 17.56 -13.33
C CYS A 275 20.30 16.63 -12.12
N MET A 276 21.51 16.07 -11.97
CA MET A 276 21.83 15.09 -10.93
C MET A 276 21.85 15.71 -9.52
N ASP A 277 22.10 17.01 -9.43
CA ASP A 277 21.97 17.84 -8.24
C ASP A 277 20.58 17.77 -7.60
N ARG A 278 19.54 17.45 -8.38
CA ARG A 278 18.17 17.27 -7.86
C ARG A 278 17.91 15.90 -7.23
N LEU A 279 18.80 14.92 -7.46
CA LEU A 279 18.66 13.54 -6.96
C LEU A 279 19.67 13.21 -5.85
N ILE A 280 20.82 13.89 -5.82
CA ILE A 280 21.83 13.72 -4.77
C ILE A 280 21.48 14.64 -3.62
N VAL A 281 21.16 14.06 -2.46
CA VAL A 281 20.86 14.82 -1.25
C VAL A 281 21.98 14.64 -0.22
N TYR A 282 22.68 15.74 0.12
CA TYR A 282 23.85 15.76 1.01
C TYR A 282 23.53 15.45 2.48
#